data_AF-A0A9Q0XGZ2-F1
#
_entry.id   AF-A0A9Q0XGZ2-F1
#
_cell.length_a   1.000
_cell.length_b   1.000
_cell.length_c   1.000
_cell.angle_alpha   90.00
_cell.angle_beta   90.00
_cell.angle_gamma   90.00
#
_symmetry.space_group_name_H-M   'P 1'
#
loop_
_entity.id
_entity.type
_entity.pdbx_description
1 polymer ?
#
loop_
_entity_poly.entity_id
_entity_poly.type
_entity_poly.pdbx_seq_one_letter_code
_entity_poly.pdbx_strand_id
1 'polypeptide(L)'
;MILCLASPEPQQEKGLPSLAELFPSGQVNLCGLGQPFLTRVPVSPPLTRPQYEEAASHWPVSFHEDKRVTRALSGSLFTSAEKSAMQNYMALAIRAAEQGARQGMRPVGAAVVHPATGKVLAVGHDCRDGLNPLLHAAMVCIDLVARGQGGGAYTYDDYPACTFLKPGSEMDHPSLPGMGCRTSAVAMICI
;
A
#
# COMPACT_ATOMS: atom_id res chain seq x y z
N MET A 1 -21.28 31.40 6.85
CA MET A 1 -21.06 30.59 8.07
C MET A 1 -19.65 30.85 8.53
N ILE A 2 -19.46 31.24 9.80
CA ILE A 2 -18.15 31.49 10.39
C ILE A 2 -17.82 30.28 11.25
N LEU A 3 -16.66 29.67 11.02
CA LEU A 3 -16.18 28.50 11.75
C LEU A 3 -14.88 28.88 12.46
N CYS A 4 -14.83 28.61 13.76
CA CYS A 4 -13.65 28.82 14.59
C CYS A 4 -13.25 27.46 15.19
N LEU A 5 -11.97 27.11 15.09
CA LEU A 5 -11.46 25.93 15.76
C LEU A 5 -11.45 26.20 17.27
N ALA A 6 -12.15 25.37 18.05
CA ALA A 6 -12.07 25.39 19.50
C ALA A 6 -11.03 24.36 19.97
N SER A 7 -10.16 24.75 20.91
CA SER A 7 -9.22 23.82 21.53
C SER A 7 -9.98 22.73 22.31
N PRO A 8 -9.51 21.47 22.28
CA PRO A 8 -10.16 20.34 22.96
C PRO A 8 -9.99 20.34 24.50
N GLU A 9 -9.33 21.35 25.07
CA GLU A 9 -9.20 21.47 26.52
C GLU A 9 -10.58 21.58 27.17
N PRO A 10 -10.80 20.96 28.35
CA PRO A 10 -12.05 21.11 29.07
C PRO A 10 -12.29 22.60 29.35
N GLN A 11 -13.26 23.19 28.64
CA GLN A 11 -13.77 24.54 28.90
C GLN A 11 -14.59 24.57 30.19
N GLN A 12 -14.04 24.03 31.28
CA GLN A 12 -14.82 23.78 32.49
C GLN A 12 -14.99 25.01 33.39
N GLU A 13 -14.44 26.19 33.04
CA GLU A 13 -14.65 27.41 33.84
C GLU A 13 -14.94 28.70 33.08
N LYS A 14 -14.56 28.83 31.80
CA LYS A 14 -14.96 29.99 30.96
C LYS A 14 -15.97 29.51 29.92
N GLY A 15 -17.20 29.97 30.03
CA GLY A 15 -18.26 29.68 29.06
C GLY A 15 -17.89 30.10 27.63
N LEU A 16 -18.75 29.72 26.68
CA LEU A 16 -18.63 30.12 25.27
C LEU A 16 -18.46 31.64 25.13
N PRO A 17 -17.46 32.13 24.36
CA PRO A 17 -17.30 33.56 24.15
C PRO A 17 -18.49 34.13 23.39
N SER A 18 -18.92 35.32 23.80
CA SER A 18 -19.98 36.08 23.12
C SER A 18 -19.52 36.62 21.77
N LEU A 19 -20.46 37.03 20.91
CA LEU A 19 -20.12 37.68 19.63
C LEU A 19 -19.27 38.95 19.82
N ALA A 20 -19.49 39.71 20.89
CA ALA A 20 -18.72 40.91 21.19
C ALA A 20 -17.27 40.58 21.57
N GLU A 21 -17.04 39.45 22.25
CA GLU A 21 -15.71 38.97 22.60
C GLU A 21 -14.97 38.38 21.39
N LEU A 22 -15.69 37.73 20.46
CA LEU A 22 -15.13 37.22 19.21
C LEU A 22 -14.81 38.32 18.19
N PHE A 23 -15.57 39.43 18.20
CA PHE A 23 -15.41 40.57 17.28
C PHE A 23 -15.24 41.91 18.03
N PRO A 24 -14.16 42.09 18.80
CA PRO A 24 -13.99 43.25 19.69
C PRO A 24 -13.76 44.58 18.94
N SER A 25 -13.34 44.54 17.67
CA SER A 25 -13.01 45.74 16.89
C SER A 25 -14.23 46.52 16.37
N GLY A 26 -15.45 45.99 16.52
CA GLY A 26 -16.67 46.60 16.00
C GLY A 26 -16.74 46.70 14.47
N GLN A 27 -15.79 46.09 13.76
CA GLN A 27 -15.70 46.13 12.29
C GLN A 27 -16.69 45.20 11.58
N VAL A 28 -17.36 44.31 12.34
CA VAL A 28 -18.34 43.37 11.81
C VAL A 28 -19.72 43.76 12.34
N ASN A 29 -20.66 43.99 11.43
CA ASN A 29 -22.06 44.17 11.80
C ASN A 29 -22.63 42.82 12.29
N LEU A 30 -22.99 42.76 13.58
CA LEU A 30 -23.48 41.54 14.22
C LEU A 30 -24.99 41.31 13.99
N CYS A 31 -25.70 42.26 13.37
CA CYS A 31 -27.12 42.13 13.06
C CYS A 31 -27.36 40.91 12.15
N GLY A 32 -28.19 39.98 12.61
CA GLY A 32 -28.52 38.76 11.89
C GLY A 32 -27.63 37.55 12.21
N LEU A 33 -26.61 37.70 13.07
CA LEU A 33 -25.84 36.56 13.60
C LEU A 33 -26.54 35.95 14.81
N GLY A 34 -26.59 34.61 14.86
CA GLY A 34 -27.02 33.86 16.04
C GLY A 34 -25.93 33.79 17.11
N GLN A 35 -26.29 33.30 18.31
CA GLN A 35 -25.31 33.07 19.38
C GLN A 35 -24.30 31.99 18.98
N PRO A 36 -23.00 32.15 19.33
CA PRO A 36 -22.00 31.11 19.12
C PRO A 36 -22.35 29.84 19.88
N PHE A 37 -22.06 28.69 19.28
CA PHE A 37 -22.23 27.39 19.91
C PHE A 37 -21.07 26.47 19.51
N LEU A 38 -20.81 25.46 20.35
CA LEU A 38 -19.85 24.42 20.03
C LEU A 38 -20.54 23.24 19.36
N THR A 39 -19.87 22.66 18.38
CA THR A 39 -20.30 21.44 17.71
C THR A 39 -19.10 20.60 17.30
N ARG A 40 -19.31 19.30 17.13
CA ARG A 40 -18.29 18.38 16.61
C ARG A 40 -18.31 18.43 15.09
N VAL A 41 -17.14 18.64 14.50
CA VAL A 41 -16.95 18.62 13.06
C VAL A 41 -15.90 17.55 12.71
N PRO A 42 -16.15 16.68 11.71
CA PRO A 42 -15.17 15.72 11.24
C PRO A 42 -13.87 16.42 10.79
N VAL A 43 -12.72 15.90 11.21
CA VAL A 43 -11.39 16.45 10.86
C VAL A 43 -11.05 16.23 9.39
N SER A 44 -11.51 15.13 8.82
CA SER A 44 -11.23 14.72 7.44
C SER A 44 -12.52 14.37 6.70
N PRO A 45 -12.57 14.58 5.37
CA PRO A 45 -13.70 14.15 4.55
C PRO A 45 -13.90 12.63 4.62
N PRO A 46 -15.16 12.15 4.64
CA PRO A 46 -15.43 10.71 4.61
C PRO A 46 -15.08 10.10 3.24
N LEU A 47 -14.38 8.96 3.24
CA LEU A 47 -13.99 8.23 2.03
C LEU A 47 -15.01 7.15 1.65
N THR A 48 -15.74 6.61 2.63
CA THR A 48 -16.73 5.53 2.42
C THR A 48 -18.13 5.96 2.86
N ARG A 49 -19.16 5.26 2.37
CA ARG A 49 -20.55 5.51 2.77
C ARG A 49 -20.77 5.41 4.29
N PRO A 50 -20.25 4.39 5.02
CA PRO A 50 -20.35 4.33 6.48
C PRO A 50 -19.67 5.52 7.17
N GLN A 51 -18.48 5.92 6.72
CA GLN A 51 -17.80 7.11 7.25
C GLN A 51 -18.62 8.38 7.01
N TYR A 52 -19.31 8.49 5.87
CA TYR A 52 -20.18 9.63 5.60
C TYR A 52 -21.42 9.63 6.50
N GLU A 53 -22.05 8.48 6.74
CA GLU A 53 -23.18 8.37 7.67
C GLU A 53 -22.79 8.82 9.08
N GLU A 54 -21.62 8.36 9.54
CA GLU A 54 -21.06 8.77 10.83
C GLU A 54 -20.74 10.27 10.86
N ALA A 55 -20.03 10.78 9.86
CA ALA A 55 -19.67 12.19 9.76
C ALA A 55 -20.89 13.12 9.68
N ALA A 56 -21.90 12.74 8.88
CA ALA A 56 -23.13 13.52 8.69
C ALA A 56 -23.99 13.60 9.96
N SER A 57 -23.85 12.65 10.88
CA SER A 57 -24.52 12.70 12.19
C SER A 57 -23.99 13.83 13.09
N HIS A 58 -22.76 14.28 12.85
CA HIS A 58 -22.12 15.36 13.60
C HIS A 58 -22.19 16.70 12.87
N TRP A 59 -21.94 16.70 11.57
CA TRP A 59 -21.89 17.93 10.77
C TRP A 59 -22.24 17.66 9.31
N PRO A 60 -22.98 18.56 8.62
CA PRO A 60 -23.18 18.43 7.18
C PRO A 60 -21.84 18.42 6.44
N VAL A 61 -21.54 17.30 5.77
CA VAL A 61 -20.32 17.13 4.96
C VAL A 61 -20.67 16.79 3.52
N SER A 62 -19.84 17.23 2.59
CA SER A 62 -19.89 16.76 1.20
C SER A 62 -19.34 15.34 1.11
N PHE A 63 -19.96 14.50 0.29
CA PHE A 63 -19.53 13.11 0.12
C PHE A 63 -19.33 12.75 -1.34
N HIS A 64 -18.11 12.30 -1.64
CA HIS A 64 -17.74 11.66 -2.88
C HIS A 64 -17.03 10.36 -2.53
N GLU A 65 -17.69 9.23 -2.79
CA GLU A 65 -17.15 7.94 -2.40
C GLU A 65 -15.83 7.62 -3.12
N ASP A 66 -14.81 7.24 -2.34
CA ASP A 66 -13.62 6.61 -2.88
C ASP A 66 -13.93 5.12 -3.14
N LYS A 67 -14.33 4.85 -4.38
CA LYS A 67 -14.69 3.50 -4.83
C LYS A 67 -13.55 2.48 -4.65
N ARG A 68 -12.29 2.92 -4.72
CA ARG A 68 -11.14 2.02 -4.55
C ARG A 68 -11.00 1.63 -3.07
N VAL A 69 -11.11 2.59 -2.16
CA VAL A 69 -11.11 2.33 -0.71
C VAL A 69 -12.30 1.46 -0.30
N THR A 70 -13.52 1.76 -0.78
CA THR A 70 -14.70 0.93 -0.52
C THR A 70 -14.49 -0.51 -1.01
N ARG A 71 -13.96 -0.71 -2.22
CA ARG A 71 -13.65 -2.06 -2.74
C ARG A 71 -12.56 -2.78 -1.95
N ALA A 72 -11.56 -2.05 -1.45
CA ALA A 72 -10.51 -2.62 -0.60
C ALA A 72 -11.09 -3.11 0.74
N LEU A 73 -11.89 -2.28 1.41
CA LEU A 73 -12.48 -2.61 2.71
C LEU A 73 -13.52 -3.73 2.62
N SER A 74 -14.23 -3.85 1.49
CA SER A 74 -15.18 -4.95 1.23
C SER A 74 -14.51 -6.24 0.72
N GLY A 75 -13.18 -6.25 0.54
CA GLY A 75 -12.45 -7.42 0.04
C GLY A 75 -12.66 -7.74 -1.44
N SER A 76 -13.29 -6.81 -2.18
CA SER A 76 -13.64 -6.91 -3.60
C SER A 76 -12.69 -6.10 -4.51
N LEU A 77 -11.50 -5.74 -4.00
CA LEU A 77 -10.46 -5.06 -4.77
C LEU A 77 -9.93 -5.95 -5.90
N PHE A 78 -9.79 -7.24 -5.62
CA PHE A 78 -9.32 -8.25 -6.57
C PHE A 78 -10.38 -9.31 -6.83
N THR A 79 -10.53 -9.69 -8.08
CA THR A 79 -11.29 -10.84 -8.54
C THR A 79 -10.65 -12.16 -8.07
N SER A 80 -11.40 -13.25 -8.10
CA SER A 80 -10.86 -14.58 -7.76
C SER A 80 -9.72 -15.00 -8.69
N ALA A 81 -9.79 -14.64 -9.97
CA ALA A 81 -8.74 -14.91 -10.95
C ALA A 81 -7.45 -14.13 -10.61
N GLU A 82 -7.56 -12.85 -10.29
CA GLU A 82 -6.41 -12.03 -9.84
C GLU A 82 -5.82 -12.57 -8.55
N LYS A 83 -6.64 -13.00 -7.58
CA LYS A 83 -6.18 -13.64 -6.34
C LYS A 83 -5.39 -14.92 -6.62
N SER A 84 -5.88 -15.77 -7.52
CA SER A 84 -5.16 -16.97 -7.95
C SER A 84 -3.84 -16.65 -8.64
N ALA A 85 -3.81 -15.63 -9.52
CA ALA A 85 -2.58 -15.17 -10.15
C ALA A 85 -1.56 -14.65 -9.12
N MET A 86 -2.00 -13.82 -8.17
CA MET A 86 -1.15 -13.33 -7.07
C MET A 86 -0.58 -14.47 -6.22
N GLN A 87 -1.37 -15.51 -5.94
CA GLN A 87 -0.88 -16.72 -5.25
C GLN A 87 0.21 -17.45 -6.04
N ASN A 88 0.05 -17.57 -7.36
CA ASN A 88 1.05 -18.19 -8.23
C ASN A 88 2.36 -17.37 -8.26
N TYR A 89 2.27 -16.04 -8.34
CA TYR A 89 3.44 -15.16 -8.27
C TYR A 89 4.12 -15.23 -6.90
N MET A 90 3.34 -15.34 -5.83
CA MET A 90 3.87 -15.52 -4.49
C MET A 90 4.61 -16.85 -4.33
N ALA A 91 4.08 -17.93 -4.92
CA ALA A 91 4.75 -19.22 -4.92
C ALA A 91 6.11 -19.18 -5.65
N LEU A 92 6.25 -18.36 -6.70
CA LEU A 92 7.55 -18.11 -7.35
C LEU A 92 8.54 -17.44 -6.41
N ALA A 93 8.12 -16.38 -5.70
CA ALA A 93 8.95 -15.69 -4.74
C ALA A 93 9.38 -16.61 -3.57
N ILE A 94 8.47 -17.44 -3.05
CA ILE A 94 8.78 -18.41 -1.99
C ILE A 94 9.81 -19.45 -2.48
N ARG A 95 9.63 -20.00 -3.68
CA ARG A 95 10.61 -20.95 -4.25
C ARG A 95 12.00 -20.33 -4.40
N ALA A 96 12.07 -19.08 -4.85
CA ALA A 96 13.35 -18.38 -4.94
C ALA A 96 13.99 -18.17 -3.56
N ALA A 97 13.18 -17.79 -2.55
CA ALA A 97 13.64 -17.66 -1.17
C ALA A 97 14.20 -18.98 -0.61
N GLU A 98 13.52 -20.10 -0.85
CA GLU A 98 13.96 -21.43 -0.44
C GLU A 98 15.26 -21.84 -1.14
N GLN A 99 15.40 -21.55 -2.42
CA GLN A 99 16.63 -21.81 -3.18
C GLN A 99 17.80 -20.97 -2.69
N GLY A 100 17.57 -19.68 -2.39
CA GLY A 100 18.58 -18.81 -1.77
C GLY A 100 19.00 -19.32 -0.39
N ALA A 101 18.05 -19.75 0.44
CA ALA A 101 18.34 -20.32 1.75
C ALA A 101 19.21 -21.57 1.69
N ARG A 102 18.99 -22.44 0.69
CA ARG A 102 19.86 -23.61 0.44
C ARG A 102 21.28 -23.24 0.05
N GLN A 103 21.50 -22.01 -0.44
CA GLN A 103 22.81 -21.45 -0.76
C GLN A 103 23.38 -20.58 0.37
N GLY A 104 22.79 -20.63 1.57
CA GLY A 104 23.25 -19.88 2.73
C GLY A 104 22.83 -18.40 2.75
N MET A 105 21.95 -17.98 1.83
CA MET A 105 21.39 -16.63 1.83
C MET A 105 20.18 -16.53 2.77
N ARG A 106 19.74 -15.30 3.04
CA ARG A 106 18.50 -15.07 3.79
C ARG A 106 17.29 -15.56 2.99
N PRO A 107 16.29 -16.20 3.63
CA PRO A 107 15.10 -16.73 2.96
C PRO A 107 14.11 -15.62 2.59
N VAL A 108 14.51 -14.73 1.69
CA VAL A 108 13.68 -13.66 1.14
C VAL A 108 13.74 -13.75 -0.38
N GLY A 109 12.57 -13.77 -1.01
CA GLY A 109 12.42 -13.86 -2.46
C GLY A 109 11.44 -12.82 -2.98
N ALA A 110 11.58 -12.49 -4.26
CA ALA A 110 10.75 -11.52 -4.94
C ALA A 110 10.48 -11.98 -6.38
N ALA A 111 9.39 -11.49 -6.95
CA ALA A 111 9.06 -11.65 -8.36
C ALA A 111 8.51 -10.32 -8.89
N VAL A 112 8.90 -9.96 -10.10
CA VAL A 112 8.40 -8.79 -10.82
C VAL A 112 7.56 -9.26 -12.00
N VAL A 113 6.36 -8.71 -12.13
CA VAL A 113 5.36 -9.14 -13.10
C VAL A 113 4.91 -7.94 -13.92
N HIS A 114 4.79 -8.12 -15.23
CA HIS A 114 4.29 -7.10 -16.12
C HIS A 114 2.80 -6.83 -15.83
N PRO A 115 2.41 -5.61 -15.48
CA PRO A 115 1.07 -5.33 -14.92
C PRO A 115 -0.06 -5.57 -15.92
N ALA A 116 0.17 -5.34 -17.22
CA ALA A 116 -0.87 -5.49 -18.24
C ALA A 116 -1.00 -6.92 -18.77
N THR A 117 0.04 -7.75 -18.66
CA THR A 117 0.07 -9.08 -19.30
C THR A 117 0.17 -10.23 -18.31
N GLY A 118 0.50 -9.96 -17.04
CA GLY A 118 0.76 -11.00 -16.04
C GLY A 118 2.06 -11.78 -16.30
N LYS A 119 2.87 -11.39 -17.28
CA LYS A 119 4.12 -12.08 -17.58
C LYS A 119 5.16 -11.82 -16.49
N VAL A 120 5.75 -12.88 -15.95
CA VAL A 120 6.85 -12.77 -14.99
C VAL A 120 8.09 -12.26 -15.73
N LEU A 121 8.61 -11.11 -15.29
CA LEU A 121 9.76 -10.44 -15.88
C LEU A 121 11.07 -10.82 -15.17
N ALA A 122 11.00 -11.01 -13.85
CA ALA A 122 12.13 -11.46 -13.05
C ALA A 122 11.67 -12.20 -11.80
N VAL A 123 12.50 -13.12 -11.33
CA VAL A 123 12.38 -13.79 -10.03
C VAL A 123 13.77 -13.80 -9.42
N GLY A 124 13.90 -13.47 -8.14
CA GLY A 124 15.19 -13.44 -7.46
C GLY A 124 15.06 -13.61 -5.95
N HIS A 125 16.19 -13.89 -5.32
CA HIS A 125 16.29 -13.95 -3.86
C HIS A 125 17.30 -12.95 -3.33
N ASP A 126 17.38 -12.86 -2.00
CA ASP A 126 18.36 -12.07 -1.30
C ASP A 126 19.79 -12.56 -1.58
N CYS A 127 20.68 -11.65 -1.98
CA CYS A 127 22.08 -11.93 -2.28
C CYS A 127 23.02 -11.07 -1.42
N ARG A 128 22.54 -10.51 -0.30
CA ARG A 128 23.30 -9.56 0.53
C ARG A 128 24.53 -10.17 1.19
N ASP A 129 24.43 -11.44 1.57
CA ASP A 129 25.48 -12.18 2.24
C ASP A 129 26.47 -12.82 1.22
N GLY A 130 26.35 -12.45 -0.06
CA GLY A 130 27.22 -12.90 -1.15
C GLY A 130 27.90 -11.73 -1.86
N LEU A 131 27.35 -11.31 -3.01
CA LEU A 131 28.01 -10.39 -3.94
C LEU A 131 28.09 -8.94 -3.44
N ASN A 132 27.02 -8.41 -2.85
CA ASN A 132 26.96 -7.03 -2.36
C ASN A 132 25.83 -6.86 -1.32
N PRO A 133 26.09 -6.18 -0.18
CA PRO A 133 25.11 -6.00 0.90
C PRO A 133 23.84 -5.22 0.52
N LEU A 134 23.81 -4.54 -0.63
CA LEU A 134 22.63 -3.85 -1.16
C LEU A 134 21.71 -4.75 -2.01
N LEU A 135 22.11 -5.99 -2.29
CA LEU A 135 21.36 -6.92 -3.13
C LEU A 135 20.25 -7.64 -2.35
N HIS A 136 19.31 -6.87 -1.81
CA HIS A 136 18.03 -7.40 -1.34
C HIS A 136 17.26 -8.02 -2.50
N ALA A 137 16.38 -8.99 -2.24
CA ALA A 137 15.60 -9.69 -3.28
C ALA A 137 14.87 -8.73 -4.25
N ALA A 138 14.33 -7.61 -3.74
CA ALA A 138 13.72 -6.58 -4.58
C ALA A 138 14.72 -5.89 -5.51
N MET A 139 15.91 -5.52 -5.00
CA MET A 139 16.97 -4.91 -5.80
C MET A 139 17.53 -5.87 -6.85
N VAL A 140 17.67 -7.15 -6.50
CA VAL A 140 18.03 -8.21 -7.44
C VAL A 140 17.01 -8.30 -8.57
N CYS A 141 15.71 -8.30 -8.29
CA CYS A 141 14.69 -8.31 -9.34
C CYS A 141 14.71 -7.05 -10.23
N ILE A 142 14.95 -5.87 -9.65
CA ILE A 142 15.10 -4.62 -10.43
C ILE A 142 16.28 -4.74 -11.40
N ASP A 143 17.43 -5.19 -10.91
CA ASP A 143 18.62 -5.37 -11.74
C ASP A 143 18.41 -6.43 -12.83
N LEU A 144 17.76 -7.55 -12.49
CA LEU A 144 17.37 -8.62 -13.41
C LEU A 144 16.44 -8.12 -14.53
N VAL A 145 15.45 -7.28 -14.21
CA VAL A 145 14.60 -6.65 -15.23
C VAL A 145 15.42 -5.73 -16.13
N ALA A 146 16.29 -4.91 -15.54
CA ALA A 146 17.19 -4.04 -16.30
C ALA A 146 18.12 -4.86 -17.22
N ARG A 147 18.65 -5.99 -16.73
CA ARG A 147 19.47 -6.94 -17.48
C ARG A 147 18.72 -7.55 -18.66
N GLY A 148 17.44 -7.89 -18.48
CA GLY A 148 16.55 -8.29 -19.57
C GLY A 148 16.36 -7.23 -20.66
N GLN A 149 16.64 -5.96 -20.36
CA GLN A 149 16.53 -4.83 -21.29
C GLN A 149 17.89 -4.33 -21.79
N GLY A 150 18.97 -5.08 -21.55
CA GLY A 150 20.33 -4.72 -21.97
C GLY A 150 21.09 -3.81 -20.99
N GLY A 151 20.52 -3.54 -19.81
CA GLY A 151 21.19 -2.89 -18.69
C GLY A 151 21.65 -3.89 -17.62
N GLY A 152 21.45 -3.53 -16.34
CA GLY A 152 21.85 -4.33 -15.18
C GLY A 152 23.32 -4.09 -14.79
N ALA A 153 23.57 -3.93 -13.49
CA ALA A 153 24.90 -3.70 -12.93
C ALA A 153 25.58 -5.00 -12.49
N TYR A 154 24.82 -6.07 -12.23
CA TYR A 154 25.33 -7.30 -11.64
C TYR A 154 25.10 -8.54 -12.53
N THR A 155 25.91 -9.56 -12.28
CA THR A 155 25.79 -10.91 -12.85
C THR A 155 25.38 -11.87 -11.74
N TYR A 156 24.39 -12.71 -12.02
CA TYR A 156 23.81 -13.65 -11.05
C TYR A 156 24.08 -15.11 -11.43
N ASP A 157 25.18 -15.38 -12.13
CA ASP A 157 25.49 -16.70 -12.68
C ASP A 157 25.67 -17.77 -11.57
N ASP A 158 26.11 -17.36 -10.38
CA ASP A 158 26.20 -18.21 -9.19
C ASP A 158 24.85 -18.46 -8.49
N TYR A 159 23.80 -17.73 -8.89
CA TYR A 159 22.47 -17.75 -8.27
C TYR A 159 21.41 -18.21 -9.29
N PRO A 160 21.27 -19.52 -9.58
CA PRO A 160 20.41 -20.03 -10.66
C PRO A 160 18.91 -19.75 -10.46
N ALA A 161 18.50 -19.41 -9.24
CA ALA A 161 17.15 -18.99 -8.88
C ALA A 161 16.82 -17.55 -9.34
N CYS A 162 17.86 -16.73 -9.57
CA CYS A 162 17.76 -15.36 -10.05
C CYS A 162 17.65 -15.36 -11.57
N THR A 163 16.41 -15.29 -12.06
CA THR A 163 16.07 -15.43 -13.48
C THR A 163 15.35 -14.19 -13.98
N PHE A 164 15.50 -13.91 -15.28
CA PHE A 164 14.83 -12.80 -15.95
C PHE A 164 14.36 -13.22 -17.33
N LEU A 165 13.32 -12.56 -17.80
CA LEU A 165 12.80 -12.75 -19.14
C LEU A 165 13.73 -12.10 -20.17
N LYS A 166 14.24 -12.89 -21.12
CA LYS A 166 14.98 -12.34 -22.25
C LYS A 166 14.01 -11.80 -23.31
N PRO A 167 14.36 -10.72 -24.03
CA PRO A 167 13.59 -10.23 -25.16
C PRO A 167 13.45 -11.35 -26.20
N GLY A 168 12.21 -11.66 -26.59
CA GLY A 168 11.92 -12.67 -27.63
C GLY A 168 11.81 -14.13 -27.15
N SER A 169 11.98 -14.43 -25.87
CA SER A 169 11.70 -15.77 -25.31
C SER A 169 10.35 -15.79 -24.60
N GLU A 170 9.48 -16.75 -24.95
CA GLU A 170 8.38 -17.20 -24.10
C GLU A 170 8.95 -18.28 -23.17
N MET A 171 8.74 -18.15 -21.86
CA MET A 171 9.10 -19.23 -20.93
C MET A 171 7.87 -20.11 -20.73
N ASP A 172 7.99 -21.38 -21.11
CA ASP A 172 7.02 -22.41 -20.80
C ASP A 172 6.93 -22.64 -19.29
N HIS A 173 5.70 -22.79 -18.80
CA HIS A 173 5.41 -23.09 -17.40
C HIS A 173 5.92 -24.48 -17.01
N PRO A 174 6.79 -24.62 -15.99
CA PRO A 174 7.07 -25.94 -15.43
C PRO A 174 5.87 -26.41 -14.59
N SER A 175 5.29 -27.54 -14.97
CA SER A 175 4.24 -28.27 -14.24
C SER A 175 4.75 -28.76 -12.86
N LEU A 176 3.91 -28.59 -11.83
CA LEU A 176 4.19 -28.90 -10.42
C LEU A 176 4.10 -30.41 -10.10
N PRO A 177 5.08 -30.99 -9.37
CA PRO A 177 4.86 -32.19 -8.56
C PRO A 177 4.34 -31.83 -7.15
N GLY A 178 3.62 -32.77 -6.55
CA GLY A 178 2.73 -32.58 -5.39
C GLY A 178 3.35 -32.07 -4.08
N MET A 179 2.46 -31.49 -3.27
CA MET A 179 2.68 -30.79 -2.00
C MET A 179 3.36 -31.64 -0.92
N GLY A 180 4.41 -31.07 -0.32
CA GLY A 180 5.01 -31.46 0.95
C GLY A 180 5.03 -30.26 1.92
N CYS A 181 4.62 -30.52 3.15
CA CYS A 181 4.28 -29.62 4.26
C CYS A 181 5.40 -28.66 4.78
N ARG A 182 5.02 -27.40 5.05
CA ARG A 182 5.45 -26.44 6.11
C ARG A 182 6.89 -25.92 6.17
N THR A 183 7.03 -24.60 5.96
CA THR A 183 7.77 -23.65 6.83
C THR A 183 7.31 -22.20 6.55
N SER A 184 7.40 -21.34 7.58
CA SER A 184 6.96 -19.94 7.55
C SER A 184 7.90 -19.08 6.70
N ALA A 185 7.38 -18.46 5.63
CA ALA A 185 8.08 -17.44 4.84
C ALA A 185 7.32 -16.11 4.97
N VAL A 186 8.02 -15.06 5.43
CA VAL A 186 7.47 -13.71 5.47
C VAL A 186 7.66 -13.10 4.08
N ALA A 187 6.57 -12.86 3.38
CA ALA A 187 6.57 -12.20 2.08
C ALA A 187 6.14 -10.74 2.23
N MET A 188 7.01 -9.82 1.80
CA MET A 188 6.70 -8.39 1.72
C MET A 188 6.20 -8.09 0.31
N ILE A 189 4.88 -7.89 0.16
CA ILE A 189 4.29 -7.32 -1.05
C ILE A 189 4.41 -5.80 -0.89
N CYS A 190 5.32 -5.16 -1.62
CA CYS A 190 5.29 -3.70 -1.76
C CYS A 190 4.20 -3.34 -2.77
N ILE A 191 3.21 -2.57 -2.31
CA ILE A 191 2.15 -1.93 -3.12
C ILE A 191 2.47 -0.46 -3.26
#